data_AF-A0A2N2ZS68-F1
#
_entry.id   AF-A0A2N2ZS68-F1
#
_cell.length_a   1.000
_cell.length_b   1.000
_cell.length_c   1.000
_cell.angle_alpha   90.00
_cell.angle_beta   90.00
_cell.angle_gamma   90.00
#
_symmetry.space_group_name_H-M   'P 1'
#
loop_
_entity.id
_entity.type
_entity.pdbx_description
1 polymer ?
#
loop_
_entity_poly.entity_id
_entity_poly.type
_entity_poly.pdbx_seq_one_letter_code
_entity_poly.pdbx_strand_id
1 'polypeptide(L)' 'MKINFNHIQTAHCENGVTVNLLQHAGVSQITEPLAFGIGSGLFYIHIPFLKVNNGPAISF' A
#
# COMPACT_ATOMS: atom_id res chain seq x y z
N MET A 1 22.47 19.06 6.65
CA MET A 1 21.47 18.84 7.71
C MET A 1 21.22 17.35 7.81
N LYS A 2 21.39 16.74 8.99
CA LYS A 2 21.15 15.30 9.19
C LYS A 2 19.74 15.16 9.76
N ILE A 3 18.81 14.63 8.97
CA ILE A 3 17.44 14.34 9.41
C ILE A 3 17.43 13.05 10.22
N ASN A 4 16.73 13.06 11.36
CA ASN A 4 16.48 11.83 12.12
C ASN A 4 15.32 11.08 11.45
N PHE A 5 15.66 10.31 10.43
CA PHE A 5 14.72 9.55 9.62
C PHE A 5 14.87 8.05 9.90
N ASN A 6 13.79 7.42 10.34
CA ASN A 6 13.73 5.98 10.55
C ASN A 6 13.21 5.30 9.28
N HIS A 7 14.09 4.62 8.55
CA HIS A 7 13.70 3.90 7.35
C HIS A 7 12.96 2.60 7.68
N ILE A 8 11.84 2.38 7.02
CA ILE A 8 11.01 1.18 7.15
C ILE A 8 11.11 0.40 5.84
N GLN A 9 11.54 -0.85 5.93
CA GLN A 9 11.61 -1.74 4.78
C GLN A 9 10.22 -2.22 4.38
N THR A 10 9.94 -2.17 3.08
CA THR A 10 8.67 -2.55 2.47
C THR A 10 8.89 -3.41 1.24
N ALA A 11 7.85 -4.11 0.80
CA ALA A 11 7.92 -4.94 -0.41
C ALA A 11 7.67 -4.14 -1.69
N HIS A 12 6.85 -3.08 -1.62
CA HIS A 12 6.49 -2.24 -2.76
C HIS A 12 7.13 -0.86 -2.64
N CYS A 13 7.73 -0.37 -3.73
CA CYS A 13 8.49 0.88 -3.74
C CYS A 13 7.61 2.08 -3.40
N GLU A 14 6.45 2.20 -4.05
CA GLU A 14 5.53 3.33 -3.95
C GLU A 14 4.89 3.39 -2.56
N ASN A 15 4.46 2.23 -2.05
CA ASN A 15 3.93 2.12 -0.69
C ASN A 15 5.02 2.37 0.35
N GLY A 16 6.24 1.92 0.09
CA GLY A 16 7.42 2.18 0.90
C GLY A 16 7.67 3.66 1.09
N VAL A 17 7.78 4.40 -0.01
CA VAL A 17 7.95 5.85 0.03
C VAL A 17 6.80 6.51 0.78
N THR A 18 5.56 6.11 0.50
CA THR A 18 4.35 6.67 1.13
C THR A 18 4.37 6.48 2.65
N VAL A 19 4.60 5.24 3.12
CA VAL A 19 4.65 4.92 4.56
C VAL A 19 5.79 5.64 5.24
N ASN A 20 6.98 5.63 4.65
CA ASN A 20 8.16 6.26 5.23
C ASN A 20 7.98 7.78 5.40
N LEU A 21 7.45 8.46 4.37
CA LEU A 21 7.20 9.90 4.43
C LEU A 21 6.10 10.26 5.43
N LEU A 22 4.99 9.52 5.42
CA LEU A 22 3.86 9.77 6.31
C LEU A 22 4.21 9.49 7.78
N GLN A 23 4.93 8.40 8.06
CA GLN A 23 5.42 8.13 9.42
C GLN A 23 6.42 9.19 9.88
N HIS A 24 7.32 9.65 8.99
CA HIS A 24 8.23 10.76 9.32
C HIS A 24 7.48 12.06 9.60
N ALA A 25 6.34 12.29 8.95
CA ALA A 25 5.45 13.43 9.20
C ALA A 25 4.56 13.28 10.46
N GLY A 26 4.66 12.17 11.20
CA GLY A 26 3.91 11.94 12.43
C GLY A 26 2.69 11.02 12.31
N VAL A 27 2.39 10.48 11.13
CA VAL A 27 1.30 9.53 10.91
C VAL A 27 1.77 8.10 11.22
N SER A 28 2.09 7.82 12.48
CA SER A 28 2.73 6.54 12.89
C SER A 28 1.87 5.30 12.68
N GLN A 29 0.55 5.47 12.56
CA GLN A 29 -0.43 4.39 12.35
C GLN A 29 -0.52 3.88 10.90
N ILE A 30 0.11 4.56 9.93
CA ILE A 30 0.12 4.10 8.53
C ILE A 30 1.02 2.87 8.36
N THR A 31 0.51 1.83 7.72
CA THR A 31 1.26 0.61 7.38
C THR A 31 1.30 0.42 5.87
N GLU A 32 2.21 -0.41 5.37
CA GLU A 32 2.29 -0.71 3.93
C GLU A 32 0.98 -1.29 3.37
N PRO A 33 0.31 -2.29 4.01
CA PRO A 33 -0.99 -2.76 3.55
C PRO A 33 -2.09 -1.69 3.60
N LEU A 34 -2.04 -0.77 4.57
CA LEU A 34 -3.02 0.30 4.68
C LEU A 34 -2.82 1.36 3.58
N ALA A 35 -1.59 1.79 3.35
CA ALA A 35 -1.25 2.68 2.23
C ALA A 35 -1.64 2.04 0.89
N PHE A 36 -1.44 0.73 0.76
CA PHE A 36 -1.87 -0.04 -0.40
C PHE A 36 -3.39 -0.02 -0.58
N GLY A 37 -4.15 -0.42 0.44
CA GLY A 37 -5.61 -0.46 0.37
C GLY A 37 -6.25 0.91 0.10
N ILE A 38 -5.68 2.00 0.64
CA ILE A 38 -6.15 3.37 0.34
C ILE A 38 -5.90 3.72 -1.13
N GLY A 39 -4.70 3.43 -1.66
CA GLY A 39 -4.38 3.70 -3.07
C GLY A 39 -5.17 2.84 -4.05
N SER A 40 -5.42 1.58 -3.67
CA SER A 40 -6.06 0.57 -4.49
C SER A 40 -7.59 0.70 -4.53
N GLY A 41 -8.18 1.46 -3.61
CA GLY A 41 -9.61 1.76 -3.58
C GLY A 41 -10.11 2.52 -4.81
N LEU A 42 -9.22 3.24 -5.52
CA LEU A 42 -9.57 3.94 -6.77
C LEU A 42 -9.64 3.02 -7.99
N PHE A 43 -8.93 1.88 -7.97
CA PHE A 43 -8.78 0.99 -9.12
C PHE A 43 -9.32 -0.41 -8.86
N TYR A 44 -10.24 -0.57 -7.91
CA TYR A 44 -10.87 -1.86 -7.65
C TYR A 44 -11.68 -2.35 -8.86
N ILE A 45 -11.30 -3.51 -9.40
CA ILE A 45 -11.98 -4.20 -10.48
C ILE A 45 -12.41 -5.58 -10.00
N HIS A 46 -13.70 -5.88 -10.13
CA HIS A 46 -14.27 -7.19 -9.88
C HIS A 46 -14.67 -7.86 -11.20
N ILE A 47 -14.08 -9.01 -11.53
CA ILE A 47 -14.33 -9.74 -12.78
C ILE A 47 -14.96 -11.11 -12.46
N PRO A 48 -16.30 -11.20 -12.35
CA PRO A 48 -16.97 -12.42 -11.86
C PRO A 48 -16.89 -13.61 -12.83
N PHE A 49 -16.63 -13.35 -14.11
CA PHE A 49 -16.58 -14.37 -15.16
C PHE A 49 -15.19 -15.01 -15.32
N LEU A 50 -14.16 -14.38 -14.77
CA LEU A 50 -12.79 -14.89 -14.75
C LEU A 50 -12.50 -15.49 -13.38
N LYS A 51 -12.08 -16.76 -13.32
CA LYS A 51 -11.79 -17.45 -12.06
C LYS A 51 -10.29 -17.69 -11.89
N VAL A 52 -9.77 -17.34 -10.73
CA VAL A 52 -8.41 -17.65 -10.27
C VAL A 52 -8.53 -18.38 -8.95
N ASN A 53 -7.91 -19.56 -8.80
CA ASN A 53 -8.00 -20.38 -7.57
C ASN A 53 -9.46 -20.59 -7.08
N ASN A 54 -10.36 -20.94 -7.99
CA ASN A 54 -11.80 -21.13 -7.72
C ASN A 54 -12.56 -19.88 -7.22
N GLY A 55 -11.93 -18.71 -7.09
CA GLY A 55 -12.57 -17.44 -6.78
C GLY A 55 -12.67 -16.49 -7.99
N PRO A 56 -13.55 -15.47 -7.97
CA PRO A 56 -13.59 -14.44 -9.00
C PRO A 56 -12.30 -13.63 -8.99
N ALA A 57 -11.81 -13.26 -10.18
CA ALA A 57 -10.62 -12.43 -10.31
C ALA A 57 -10.93 -11.02 -9.79
N ILE A 58 -10.02 -10.51 -8.96
CA ILE A 58 -10.03 -9.13 -8.47
C ILE A 58 -8.70 -8.47 -8.80
N SER A 59 -8.74 -7.17 -9.05
CA SER A 59 -7.57 -6.32 -9.25
C SER A 59 -7.82 -4.97 -8.57
N PHE A 60 -6.74 -4.23 -8.33
CA PHE A 60 -6.72 -3.04 -7.50
C PHE A 60 -5.52 -2.16 -7.86
#